data_AF-A0A7S3VN30-F1
#
_entry.id   AF-A0A7S3VN30-F1
#
_cell.length_a   1.000
_cell.length_b   1.000
_cell.length_c   1.000
_cell.angle_alpha   90.00
_cell.angle_beta   90.00
_cell.angle_gamma   90.00
#
_symmetry.space_group_name_H-M   'P 1'
#
loop_
_entity.id
_entity.type
_entity.pdbx_description
1 polymer ?
#
loop_
_entity_poly.entity_id
_entity_poly.type
_entity_poly.pdbx_seq_one_letter_code
_entity_poly.pdbx_strand_id
1 'polypeptide(L)'
;GRGAGGASGETGPNQEGVRCSGKGDTGSGAGSMQGLSSDGSDGTNMACHNDARVWEGVNMPHSRGGHAHQQTSAAGTAGPTGSEDREGIGSEVVPEGAALADLQKVLARLFSPQLLPHMGSSHLAPLLWASAALGAGPYISPQGVHLAMEQLHGHLPTMCPPHLVYALHAAAMLRLRPYRAWMADWQQQLLRHAPALSCVDSVRVVCSLAVLLPPATKIGAPVTAALVNRLSHHLPAMNMLEVSLSLAAIRRLYRRLSGRPLQRLVHAMEDRLQFTLC
;
A
#
# COMPACT_ATOMS: atom_id res chain seq x y z
N GLY A 1 -53.40 -38.18 55.48
CA GLY A 1 -53.15 -36.75 55.27
C GLY A 1 -54.10 -36.25 54.21
N ARG A 2 -54.87 -35.21 54.53
CA ARG A 2 -55.70 -34.38 53.63
C ARG A 2 -54.74 -33.60 52.69
N GLY A 3 -55.04 -33.09 51.50
CA GLY A 3 -56.26 -32.81 50.73
C GLY A 3 -55.88 -31.72 49.69
N ALA A 4 -56.54 -31.70 48.53
CA ALA A 4 -56.30 -30.80 47.40
C ALA A 4 -57.00 -29.42 47.54
N GLY A 5 -56.60 -28.46 46.68
CA GLY A 5 -57.25 -27.16 46.40
C GLY A 5 -56.18 -26.07 46.17
N GLY A 6 -56.20 -25.18 45.17
CA GLY A 6 -57.25 -24.72 44.25
C GLY A 6 -57.31 -23.18 44.27
N ALA A 7 -57.40 -22.56 43.08
CA ALA A 7 -57.70 -21.13 42.78
C ALA A 7 -56.58 -20.08 43.01
N SER A 8 -56.54 -18.89 42.39
CA SER A 8 -56.99 -18.24 41.14
C SER A 8 -56.73 -16.73 41.34
N GLY A 9 -56.49 -15.97 40.27
CA GLY A 9 -56.54 -14.49 40.25
C GLY A 9 -55.17 -13.81 40.31
N GLU A 10 -54.89 -12.66 39.67
CA GLU A 10 -55.69 -11.72 38.88
C GLU A 10 -54.71 -10.92 37.98
N THR A 11 -55.22 -10.45 36.85
CA THR A 11 -54.62 -9.45 35.95
C THR A 11 -54.65 -8.04 36.57
N GLY A 12 -53.63 -7.23 36.31
CA GLY A 12 -53.61 -5.80 36.64
C GLY A 12 -52.68 -4.99 35.71
N PRO A 13 -53.14 -3.88 35.08
CA PRO A 13 -52.40 -3.09 34.09
C PRO A 13 -51.81 -1.79 34.66
N ASN A 14 -50.86 -1.16 33.94
CA ASN A 14 -50.85 0.25 33.52
C ASN A 14 -49.43 0.78 33.26
N GLN A 15 -49.21 1.26 32.03
CA GLN A 15 -48.16 2.20 31.67
C GLN A 15 -48.79 3.59 31.50
N GLU A 16 -48.46 4.52 32.39
CA GLU A 16 -48.44 5.97 32.17
C GLU A 16 -46.95 6.37 32.24
N GLY A 17 -46.37 7.23 31.43
CA GLY A 17 -46.86 8.48 30.85
C GLY A 17 -45.92 9.58 31.33
N VAL A 18 -44.95 10.01 30.51
CA VAL A 18 -44.17 11.24 30.77
C VAL A 18 -44.12 12.06 29.49
N ARG A 19 -44.94 13.12 29.48
CA ARG A 19 -44.83 14.30 28.63
C ARG A 19 -43.96 15.33 29.34
N CYS A 20 -43.07 15.99 28.60
CA CYS A 20 -42.67 17.36 28.92
C CYS A 20 -42.82 18.22 27.66
N SER A 21 -43.79 19.12 27.71
CA SER A 21 -43.90 20.29 26.83
C SER A 21 -43.20 21.46 27.52
N GLY A 22 -42.42 22.23 26.76
CA GLY A 22 -41.96 23.57 27.11
C GLY A 22 -42.03 24.44 25.86
N LYS A 23 -42.84 25.50 25.91
CA LYS A 23 -43.15 26.44 24.82
C LYS A 23 -42.92 27.86 25.34
N GLY A 24 -42.51 28.77 24.45
CA GLY A 24 -42.41 30.24 24.62
C GLY A 24 -41.25 30.77 23.78
N ASP A 25 -41.47 31.20 22.54
CA ASP A 25 -41.92 32.54 22.07
C ASP A 25 -40.80 33.60 22.23
N THR A 26 -40.48 34.55 21.35
CA THR A 26 -40.87 35.00 20.00
C THR A 26 -39.81 36.06 19.63
N GLY A 27 -39.46 36.21 18.36
CA GLY A 27 -38.58 37.31 17.92
C GLY A 27 -38.46 37.40 16.40
N SER A 28 -39.42 38.10 15.79
CA SER A 28 -39.46 38.44 14.36
C SER A 28 -38.41 39.49 13.99
N GLY A 29 -37.80 39.32 12.81
CA GLY A 29 -37.07 40.35 12.09
C GLY A 29 -37.09 40.05 10.59
N ALA A 30 -37.81 40.87 9.83
CA ALA A 30 -37.91 40.93 8.36
C ALA A 30 -36.53 41.14 7.69
N GLY A 31 -36.27 40.89 6.41
CA GLY A 31 -37.06 40.49 5.24
C GLY A 31 -36.14 40.47 4.00
N SER A 32 -36.64 39.89 2.90
CA SER A 32 -36.44 40.19 1.45
C SER A 32 -35.11 40.82 0.96
N MET A 33 -34.52 40.50 -0.20
CA MET A 33 -34.97 39.86 -1.44
C MET A 33 -33.74 39.74 -2.38
N GLN A 34 -33.80 38.77 -3.31
CA GLN A 34 -33.11 38.74 -4.63
C GLN A 34 -31.57 38.62 -4.62
N GLY A 35 -30.89 37.84 -5.45
CA GLY A 35 -31.28 37.04 -6.61
C GLY A 35 -30.04 36.83 -7.50
N LEU A 36 -29.95 35.67 -8.17
CA LEU A 36 -29.13 35.33 -9.36
C LEU A 36 -27.60 35.24 -9.14
N SER A 37 -26.80 34.42 -9.81
CA SER A 37 -26.87 33.20 -10.63
C SER A 37 -25.41 32.88 -11.02
N SER A 38 -25.08 31.59 -11.21
CA SER A 38 -24.06 31.00 -12.14
C SER A 38 -22.61 31.56 -12.13
N ASP A 39 -21.54 30.77 -12.05
CA ASP A 39 -21.13 29.61 -12.87
C ASP A 39 -20.33 28.63 -11.98
N GLY A 40 -20.45 27.31 -12.10
CA GLY A 40 -20.29 26.57 -13.35
C GLY A 40 -18.82 26.15 -13.49
N SER A 41 -18.37 25.21 -12.66
CA SER A 41 -17.08 24.54 -12.84
C SER A 41 -17.32 23.05 -12.66
N ASP A 42 -17.56 22.41 -13.79
CA ASP A 42 -17.74 20.97 -13.92
C ASP A 42 -16.56 20.24 -13.27
N GLY A 43 -16.88 19.58 -12.16
CA GLY A 43 -16.04 18.55 -11.58
C GLY A 43 -15.94 17.38 -12.55
N THR A 44 -14.92 17.40 -13.39
CA THR A 44 -14.48 16.20 -14.09
C THR A 44 -13.91 15.25 -13.05
N ASN A 45 -14.78 14.37 -12.56
CA ASN A 45 -14.40 13.12 -11.91
C ASN A 45 -13.55 12.35 -12.92
N MET A 46 -12.23 12.56 -12.89
CA MET A 46 -11.29 11.66 -13.56
C MET A 46 -11.38 10.31 -12.86
N ALA A 47 -12.23 9.45 -13.41
CA ALA A 47 -12.18 8.02 -13.16
C ALA A 47 -10.75 7.58 -13.44
N CYS A 48 -10.00 7.27 -12.38
CA CYS A 48 -8.71 6.61 -12.50
C CYS A 48 -9.02 5.20 -13.02
N HIS A 49 -9.00 5.02 -14.33
CA HIS A 49 -9.18 3.72 -14.95
C HIS A 49 -8.07 2.78 -14.45
N ASN A 50 -8.50 1.71 -13.80
CA ASN A 50 -7.65 0.73 -13.15
C ASN A 50 -7.30 -0.35 -14.18
N ASP A 51 -6.36 -0.06 -15.09
CA ASP A 51 -5.86 -1.04 -16.06
C ASP A 51 -4.91 -2.04 -15.37
N ALA A 52 -5.51 -2.98 -14.65
CA ALA A 52 -4.84 -4.02 -13.88
C ALA A 52 -4.26 -5.18 -14.74
N ARG A 53 -3.98 -4.98 -16.04
CA ARG A 53 -3.57 -6.07 -16.95
C ARG A 53 -2.20 -5.95 -17.62
N VAL A 54 -1.33 -5.03 -17.20
CA VAL A 54 -0.08 -4.75 -17.94
C VAL A 54 1.21 -5.40 -17.37
N TRP A 55 1.18 -6.13 -16.25
CA TRP A 55 2.45 -6.52 -15.59
C TRP A 55 2.60 -8.01 -15.19
N GLU A 56 1.96 -8.92 -15.91
CA GLU A 56 2.36 -10.34 -15.89
C GLU A 56 3.59 -10.51 -16.81
N GLY A 57 4.81 -10.44 -16.26
CA GLY A 57 5.99 -10.73 -17.09
C GLY A 57 7.38 -10.37 -16.58
N VAL A 58 7.55 -9.78 -15.39
CA VAL A 58 8.90 -9.46 -14.89
C VAL A 58 9.38 -10.52 -13.90
N ASN A 59 9.94 -11.61 -14.44
CA ASN A 59 10.79 -12.52 -13.68
C ASN A 59 12.10 -11.79 -13.33
N MET A 60 12.35 -11.52 -12.05
CA MET A 60 13.66 -11.07 -11.59
C MET A 60 14.65 -12.24 -11.57
N PRO A 61 15.86 -12.10 -12.13
CA PRO A 61 16.91 -13.11 -11.98
C PRO A 61 17.51 -13.05 -10.57
N HIS A 62 17.60 -14.21 -9.91
CA HIS A 62 18.38 -14.40 -8.70
C HIS A 62 19.87 -14.45 -9.03
N SER A 63 20.60 -13.36 -8.83
CA SER A 63 22.07 -13.38 -8.85
C SER A 63 22.62 -14.05 -7.60
N ARG A 64 22.95 -15.34 -7.74
CA ARG A 64 23.69 -16.15 -6.76
C ARG A 64 25.19 -16.01 -7.07
N GLY A 65 25.84 -15.01 -6.49
CA GLY A 65 27.29 -14.81 -6.62
C GLY A 65 28.08 -15.78 -5.74
N GLY A 66 28.47 -16.91 -6.30
CA GLY A 66 29.43 -17.85 -5.71
C GLY A 66 30.87 -17.52 -6.12
N HIS A 67 31.77 -17.51 -5.14
CA HIS A 67 33.22 -17.52 -5.36
C HIS A 67 33.65 -18.83 -6.03
N ALA A 68 34.48 -18.75 -7.07
CA ALA A 68 35.26 -19.89 -7.53
C ALA A 68 36.63 -19.46 -8.07
N HIS A 69 37.62 -20.26 -7.69
CA HIS A 69 39.06 -20.17 -7.91
C HIS A 69 39.51 -19.90 -9.36
N GLN A 70 40.52 -19.06 -9.48
CA GLN A 70 41.49 -19.09 -10.58
C GLN A 70 42.29 -20.41 -10.52
N GLN A 71 42.25 -21.19 -11.60
CA GLN A 71 43.32 -22.11 -11.96
C GLN A 71 43.86 -21.72 -13.34
N THR A 72 45.17 -21.60 -13.38
CA THR A 72 46.03 -21.35 -14.52
C THR A 72 46.31 -22.63 -15.29
N SER A 73 46.25 -22.58 -16.62
CA SER A 73 47.07 -23.45 -17.47
C SER A 73 47.12 -22.91 -18.91
N ALA A 74 48.28 -23.11 -19.53
CA ALA A 74 48.78 -22.45 -20.70
C ALA A 74 48.68 -23.28 -22.00
N ALA A 75 48.87 -22.56 -23.12
CA ALA A 75 49.57 -22.94 -24.35
C ALA A 75 48.86 -23.73 -25.50
N GLY A 76 49.14 -23.24 -26.72
CA GLY A 76 48.94 -23.88 -28.04
C GLY A 76 47.78 -23.25 -28.83
N THR A 77 47.86 -22.85 -30.10
CA THR A 77 48.89 -22.98 -31.15
C THR A 77 48.52 -22.02 -32.28
N ALA A 78 49.51 -21.44 -32.98
CA ALA A 78 49.31 -20.54 -34.12
C ALA A 78 48.92 -21.28 -35.40
N GLY A 79 48.07 -20.66 -36.22
CA GLY A 79 47.75 -21.07 -37.59
C GLY A 79 47.00 -19.96 -38.33
N PRO A 80 47.50 -19.43 -39.47
CA PRO A 80 46.90 -18.27 -40.16
C PRO A 80 46.07 -18.72 -41.36
N THR A 81 44.84 -18.21 -41.51
CA THR A 81 44.15 -18.15 -42.81
C THR A 81 42.97 -17.18 -42.76
N GLY A 82 42.86 -16.36 -43.80
CA GLY A 82 41.56 -16.02 -44.39
C GLY A 82 40.92 -14.72 -43.93
N SER A 83 41.32 -13.62 -44.57
CA SER A 83 40.56 -12.38 -44.68
C SER A 83 39.22 -12.62 -45.40
N GLU A 84 38.11 -12.42 -44.70
CA GLU A 84 36.85 -11.98 -45.31
C GLU A 84 36.27 -10.87 -44.43
N ASP A 85 36.31 -9.65 -44.97
CA ASP A 85 35.72 -8.45 -44.41
C ASP A 85 34.20 -8.62 -44.27
N ARG A 86 33.77 -9.00 -43.07
CA ARG A 86 32.39 -8.84 -42.63
C ARG A 86 32.41 -7.69 -41.65
N GLU A 87 31.86 -6.55 -42.06
CA GLU A 87 31.50 -5.45 -41.16
C GLU A 87 30.56 -6.02 -40.09
N GLY A 88 31.16 -6.54 -39.02
CA GLY A 88 30.47 -6.95 -37.83
C GLY A 88 29.90 -5.68 -37.24
N ILE A 89 28.57 -5.55 -37.30
CA ILE A 89 27.82 -4.65 -36.44
C ILE A 89 28.23 -5.06 -35.02
N GLY A 90 29.20 -4.33 -34.47
CA GLY A 90 29.65 -4.47 -33.10
C GLY A 90 28.50 -4.07 -32.22
N SER A 91 27.59 -5.02 -31.96
CA SER A 91 26.65 -4.95 -30.87
C SER A 91 27.51 -4.97 -29.62
N GLU A 92 28.00 -3.80 -29.20
CA GLU A 92 28.58 -3.61 -27.89
C GLU A 92 27.54 -4.11 -26.90
N VAL A 93 27.78 -5.31 -26.36
CA VAL A 93 27.00 -5.87 -25.27
C VAL A 93 27.32 -4.97 -24.09
N VAL A 94 26.55 -3.89 -23.94
CA VAL A 94 26.59 -3.05 -22.76
C VAL A 94 26.30 -3.99 -21.60
N PRO A 95 27.22 -4.17 -20.64
CA PRO A 95 26.96 -5.05 -19.52
C PRO A 95 25.71 -4.55 -18.81
N GLU A 96 24.73 -5.43 -18.60
CA GLU A 96 23.38 -5.06 -18.08
C GLU A 96 23.44 -4.18 -16.82
N GLY A 97 24.49 -4.31 -16.02
CA GLY A 97 24.75 -3.47 -14.84
C GLY A 97 25.02 -1.98 -15.14
N ALA A 98 25.63 -1.65 -16.28
CA ALA A 98 25.88 -0.25 -16.67
C ALA A 98 24.58 0.48 -17.04
N ALA A 99 23.70 -0.20 -17.78
CA ALA A 99 22.39 0.35 -18.16
C ALA A 99 21.50 0.61 -16.93
N LEU A 100 21.48 -0.32 -15.97
CA LEU A 100 20.74 -0.13 -14.71
C LEU A 100 21.31 1.04 -13.89
N ALA A 101 22.63 1.14 -13.78
CA ALA A 101 23.27 2.22 -13.03
C ALA A 101 22.97 3.60 -13.65
N ASP A 102 22.93 3.70 -14.97
CA ASP A 102 22.57 4.95 -15.65
C ASP A 102 21.09 5.29 -15.50
N LEU A 103 20.20 4.29 -15.55
CA LEU A 103 18.78 4.48 -15.24
C LEU A 103 18.59 4.99 -13.80
N GLN A 104 19.28 4.41 -12.82
CA GLN A 104 19.23 4.86 -11.43
C GLN A 104 19.67 6.32 -11.26
N LYS A 105 20.72 6.74 -11.98
CA LYS A 105 21.18 8.14 -11.99
C LYS A 105 20.16 9.08 -12.65
N VAL A 106 19.55 8.68 -13.75
CA VAL A 106 18.51 9.47 -14.43
C VAL A 106 17.31 9.66 -13.51
N LEU A 107 16.84 8.60 -12.87
CA LEU A 107 15.77 8.67 -11.88
C LEU A 107 16.14 9.60 -10.72
N ALA A 108 17.37 9.51 -10.21
CA ALA A 108 17.82 10.38 -9.12
C ALA A 108 17.81 11.87 -9.47
N ARG A 109 18.12 12.23 -10.73
CA ARG A 109 18.06 13.62 -11.20
C ARG A 109 16.66 14.21 -11.19
N LEU A 110 15.62 13.38 -11.25
CA LEU A 110 14.22 13.82 -11.18
C LEU A 110 13.82 14.29 -9.77
N PHE A 111 14.60 13.94 -8.74
CA PHE A 111 14.41 14.40 -7.36
C PHE A 111 15.15 15.72 -7.07
N SER A 112 15.24 16.60 -8.06
CA SER A 112 15.84 17.91 -7.89
C SER A 112 14.84 18.91 -7.29
N PRO A 113 15.29 19.89 -6.48
CA PRO A 113 14.41 20.92 -5.93
C PRO A 113 13.70 21.77 -6.99
N GLN A 114 14.22 21.82 -8.22
CA GLN A 114 13.59 22.55 -9.31
C GLN A 114 12.43 21.77 -9.96
N LEU A 115 12.50 20.44 -9.97
CA LEU A 115 11.50 19.60 -10.65
C LEU A 115 10.37 19.15 -9.72
N LEU A 116 10.70 18.78 -8.48
CA LEU A 116 9.74 18.23 -7.52
C LEU A 116 8.48 19.11 -7.34
N PRO A 117 8.56 20.44 -7.12
CA PRO A 117 7.39 21.27 -6.86
C PRO A 117 6.33 21.27 -7.98
N HIS A 118 6.70 20.86 -9.19
CA HIS A 118 5.81 20.80 -10.35
C HIS A 118 5.17 19.43 -10.56
N MET A 119 5.56 18.40 -9.80
CA MET A 119 5.03 17.05 -9.92
C MET A 119 3.81 16.82 -9.02
N GLY A 120 2.66 16.52 -9.63
CA GLY A 120 1.50 16.04 -8.89
C GLY A 120 1.70 14.63 -8.32
N SER A 121 0.83 14.21 -7.40
CA SER A 121 0.87 12.87 -6.77
C SER A 121 0.83 11.72 -7.78
N SER A 122 0.19 11.92 -8.94
CA SER A 122 0.11 10.94 -10.03
C SER A 122 1.44 10.62 -10.70
N HIS A 123 2.40 11.54 -10.66
CA HIS A 123 3.74 11.30 -11.18
C HIS A 123 4.70 10.97 -10.05
N LEU A 124 4.58 11.68 -8.92
CA LEU A 124 5.52 11.60 -7.83
C LEU A 124 5.47 10.27 -7.07
N ALA A 125 4.28 9.71 -6.81
CA ALA A 125 4.17 8.45 -6.09
C ALA A 125 4.70 7.24 -6.89
N PRO A 126 4.33 7.07 -8.18
CA PRO A 126 4.94 6.03 -9.02
C PRO A 126 6.45 6.23 -9.21
N LEU A 127 6.91 7.48 -9.39
CA LEU A 127 8.34 7.77 -9.55
C LEU A 127 9.14 7.39 -8.30
N LEU A 128 8.64 7.74 -7.10
CA LEU A 128 9.27 7.38 -5.84
C LEU A 128 9.30 5.86 -5.63
N TRP A 129 8.20 5.17 -5.95
CA TRP A 129 8.15 3.72 -5.89
C TRP A 129 9.11 3.05 -6.88
N ALA A 130 9.11 3.46 -8.15
CA ALA A 130 10.01 2.92 -9.17
C ALA A 130 11.48 3.13 -8.77
N SER A 131 11.80 4.31 -8.24
CA SER A 131 13.14 4.61 -7.75
C SER A 131 13.56 3.73 -6.57
N ALA A 132 12.64 3.48 -5.63
CA ALA A 132 12.88 2.55 -4.52
C ALA A 132 13.05 1.11 -5.01
N ALA A 133 12.23 0.66 -5.96
CA ALA A 133 12.24 -0.68 -6.51
C ALA A 133 13.51 -0.97 -7.33
N LEU A 134 14.00 0.00 -8.08
CA LEU A 134 15.24 -0.10 -8.84
C LEU A 134 16.49 0.13 -7.98
N GLY A 135 16.36 0.39 -6.68
CA GLY A 135 17.50 0.64 -5.80
C GLY A 135 18.22 1.96 -6.10
N ALA A 136 17.52 2.96 -6.65
CA ALA A 136 18.08 4.28 -6.92
C ALA A 136 18.27 5.13 -5.64
N GLY A 137 17.82 4.64 -4.48
CA GLY A 137 17.91 5.32 -3.19
C GLY A 137 19.28 5.92 -2.84
N PRO A 138 20.42 5.22 -3.06
CA PRO A 138 21.75 5.77 -2.81
C PRO A 138 22.14 6.96 -3.70
N TYR A 139 21.50 7.11 -4.86
CA TYR A 139 21.76 8.20 -5.81
C TYR A 139 20.85 9.40 -5.58
N ILE A 140 19.70 9.19 -4.93
CA ILE A 140 18.77 10.27 -4.59
C ILE A 140 19.30 10.99 -3.35
N SER A 141 19.39 12.32 -3.41
CA SER A 141 19.79 13.10 -2.25
C SER A 141 18.76 12.93 -1.11
N PRO A 142 19.18 12.81 0.16
CA PRO A 142 18.24 12.73 1.29
C PRO A 142 17.23 13.89 1.31
N GLN A 143 17.67 15.08 0.89
CA GLN A 143 16.81 16.26 0.75
C GLN A 143 15.75 16.08 -0.35
N GLY A 144 16.10 15.48 -1.49
CA GLY A 144 15.15 15.18 -2.56
C GLY A 144 14.07 14.19 -2.13
N VAL A 145 14.44 13.14 -1.39
CA VAL A 145 13.46 12.20 -0.81
C VAL A 145 12.55 12.91 0.20
N HIS A 146 13.11 13.76 1.05
CA HIS A 146 12.33 14.52 2.04
C HIS A 146 11.30 15.43 1.36
N LEU A 147 11.72 16.25 0.40
CA LEU A 147 10.83 17.14 -0.36
C LEU A 147 9.73 16.36 -1.09
N ALA A 148 10.09 15.25 -1.74
CA ALA A 148 9.11 14.40 -2.41
C ALA A 148 8.05 13.86 -1.43
N MET A 149 8.47 13.44 -0.23
CA MET A 149 7.55 12.93 0.78
C MET A 149 6.68 14.03 1.38
N GLU A 150 7.22 15.22 1.63
CA GLU A 150 6.43 16.38 2.09
C GLU A 150 5.35 16.75 1.09
N GLN A 151 5.70 16.76 -0.20
CA GLN A 151 4.76 17.05 -1.27
C GLN A 151 3.69 15.95 -1.42
N LEU A 152 4.08 14.67 -1.36
CA LEU A 152 3.12 13.56 -1.32
C LEU A 152 2.18 13.66 -0.11
N HIS A 153 2.69 14.06 1.04
CA HIS A 153 1.87 14.29 2.22
C HIS A 153 0.88 15.45 2.02
N GLY A 154 1.31 16.55 1.39
CA GLY A 154 0.42 17.66 1.02
C GLY A 154 -0.70 17.24 0.05
N HIS A 155 -0.45 16.24 -0.80
CA HIS A 155 -1.44 15.67 -1.72
C HIS A 155 -2.29 14.54 -1.12
N LEU A 156 -2.02 14.13 0.13
CA LEU A 156 -2.66 12.98 0.74
C LEU A 156 -4.20 13.02 0.74
N PRO A 157 -4.89 14.16 0.97
CA PRO A 157 -6.35 14.22 0.95
C PRO A 157 -6.98 13.98 -0.43
N THR A 158 -6.25 14.23 -1.51
CA THR A 158 -6.73 14.12 -2.90
C THR A 158 -6.08 12.96 -3.65
N MET A 159 -5.24 12.17 -2.97
CA MET A 159 -4.50 11.07 -3.56
C MET A 159 -5.42 9.89 -3.84
N CYS A 160 -5.39 9.36 -5.06
CA CYS A 160 -6.14 8.15 -5.38
C CYS A 160 -5.50 6.91 -4.72
N PRO A 161 -6.26 5.80 -4.54
CA PRO A 161 -5.78 4.63 -3.81
C PRO A 161 -4.46 4.04 -4.31
N PRO A 162 -4.21 3.86 -5.63
CA PRO A 162 -2.94 3.35 -6.13
C PRO A 162 -1.74 4.22 -5.74
N HIS A 163 -1.87 5.55 -5.85
CA HIS A 163 -0.79 6.47 -5.49
C HIS A 163 -0.49 6.42 -4.00
N LEU A 164 -1.52 6.30 -3.15
CA LEU A 164 -1.36 6.13 -1.71
C LEU A 164 -0.57 4.85 -1.39
N VAL A 165 -0.90 3.75 -2.06
CA VAL A 165 -0.20 2.46 -1.91
C VAL A 165 1.25 2.59 -2.35
N TYR A 166 1.52 3.17 -3.51
CA TYR A 166 2.88 3.36 -4.03
C TYR A 166 3.73 4.24 -3.13
N ALA A 167 3.19 5.36 -2.67
CA ALA A 167 3.89 6.23 -1.74
C ALA A 167 4.24 5.48 -0.44
N LEU A 168 3.32 4.65 0.08
CA LEU A 168 3.52 3.94 1.37
C LEU A 168 4.59 2.89 1.21
N HIS A 169 4.49 2.16 0.11
CA HIS A 169 5.41 1.10 -0.22
C HIS A 169 6.82 1.65 -0.48
N ALA A 170 6.93 2.75 -1.21
CA ALA A 170 8.21 3.43 -1.41
C ALA A 170 8.82 3.91 -0.09
N ALA A 171 8.02 4.49 0.81
CA ALA A 171 8.49 4.89 2.14
C ALA A 171 9.03 3.69 2.94
N ALA A 172 8.35 2.53 2.88
CA ALA A 172 8.80 1.30 3.51
C ALA A 172 10.11 0.77 2.91
N MET A 173 10.22 0.73 1.58
CA MET A 173 11.42 0.26 0.87
C MET A 173 12.64 1.15 1.14
N LEU A 174 12.44 2.47 1.16
CA LEU A 174 13.47 3.45 1.48
C LEU A 174 13.74 3.55 2.99
N ARG A 175 13.04 2.76 3.82
CA ARG A 175 13.15 2.75 5.29
C ARG A 175 12.99 4.14 5.90
N LEU A 176 12.12 4.95 5.31
CA LEU A 176 11.80 6.27 5.83
C LEU A 176 11.09 6.12 7.17
N ARG A 177 11.40 7.02 8.10
CA ARG A 177 10.72 7.10 9.40
C ARG A 177 9.76 8.28 9.35
N PRO A 178 8.56 8.12 8.77
CA PRO A 178 7.58 9.19 8.76
C PRO A 178 7.26 9.61 10.20
N TYR A 179 7.07 10.92 10.40
CA TYR A 179 6.65 11.45 11.69
C TYR A 179 5.30 10.85 12.08
N ARG A 180 5.04 10.77 13.40
CA ARG A 180 3.83 10.14 13.93
C ARG A 180 2.53 10.73 13.37
N ALA A 181 2.50 12.05 13.12
CA ALA A 181 1.36 12.73 12.51
C ALA A 181 1.09 12.22 11.09
N TRP A 182 2.12 12.15 10.23
CA TRP A 182 1.98 11.60 8.89
C TRP A 182 1.43 10.19 8.90
N MET A 183 1.95 9.32 9.76
CA MET A 183 1.43 7.96 9.83
C MET A 183 -0.05 7.91 10.23
N ALA A 184 -0.53 8.83 11.07
CA ALA A 184 -1.94 8.90 11.42
C ALA A 184 -2.80 9.32 10.22
N ASP A 185 -2.37 10.32 9.45
CA ASP A 185 -3.11 10.79 8.28
C ASP A 185 -3.15 9.74 7.16
N TRP A 186 -2.03 9.06 6.94
CA TRP A 186 -1.96 7.95 5.99
C TRP A 186 -2.85 6.79 6.41
N GLN A 187 -2.86 6.45 7.70
CA GLN A 187 -3.78 5.46 8.26
C GLN A 187 -5.24 5.85 8.04
N GLN A 188 -5.59 7.12 8.23
CA GLN A 188 -6.93 7.61 7.99
C GLN A 188 -7.34 7.47 6.51
N GLN A 189 -6.47 7.82 5.57
CA GLN A 189 -6.78 7.64 4.14
C GLN A 189 -6.83 6.16 3.74
N LEU A 190 -5.91 5.33 4.25
CA LEU A 190 -5.92 3.89 4.01
C LEU A 190 -7.22 3.25 4.50
N LEU A 191 -7.74 3.68 5.65
CA LEU A 191 -9.05 3.22 6.14
C LEU A 191 -10.19 3.57 5.20
N ARG A 192 -10.21 4.81 4.69
CA ARG A 192 -11.24 5.25 3.72
C ARG A 192 -11.17 4.44 2.43
N HIS A 193 -9.97 4.11 1.96
CA HIS A 193 -9.77 3.39 0.71
C HIS A 193 -9.69 1.87 0.84
N ALA A 194 -9.63 1.31 2.06
CA ALA A 194 -9.49 -0.13 2.30
C ALA A 194 -10.51 -1.00 1.53
N PRO A 195 -11.81 -0.63 1.42
CA PRO A 195 -12.78 -1.40 0.65
C PRO A 195 -12.52 -1.41 -0.87
N ALA A 196 -11.77 -0.43 -1.38
CA ALA A 196 -11.45 -0.30 -2.80
C ALA A 196 -10.08 -0.91 -3.17
N LEU A 197 -9.28 -1.34 -2.19
CA LEU A 197 -7.97 -1.91 -2.47
C LEU A 197 -8.08 -3.26 -3.19
N SER A 198 -7.24 -3.41 -4.22
CA SER A 198 -7.01 -4.69 -4.91
C SER A 198 -6.35 -5.71 -3.97
N CYS A 199 -6.28 -6.96 -4.39
CA CYS A 199 -5.57 -8.01 -3.66
C CYS A 199 -4.09 -7.62 -3.48
N VAL A 200 -3.40 -7.34 -4.59
CA VAL A 200 -1.98 -6.97 -4.62
C VAL A 200 -1.71 -5.74 -3.75
N ASP A 201 -2.55 -4.71 -3.84
CA ASP A 201 -2.36 -3.49 -3.06
C ASP A 201 -2.62 -3.71 -1.57
N SER A 202 -3.58 -4.57 -1.20
CA SER A 202 -3.79 -4.95 0.20
C SER A 202 -2.55 -5.62 0.78
N VAL A 203 -1.91 -6.50 0.01
CA VAL A 203 -0.65 -7.17 0.38
C VAL A 203 0.49 -6.15 0.52
N ARG A 204 0.65 -5.24 -0.45
CA ARG A 204 1.66 -4.17 -0.39
C ARG A 204 1.47 -3.31 0.84
N VAL A 205 0.24 -2.89 1.14
CA VAL A 205 -0.05 -2.05 2.30
C VAL A 205 0.30 -2.78 3.60
N VAL A 206 -0.14 -4.03 3.79
CA VAL A 206 0.14 -4.75 5.05
C VAL A 206 1.65 -4.95 5.24
N CYS A 207 2.39 -5.27 4.17
CA CYS A 207 3.85 -5.42 4.23
C CYS A 207 4.54 -4.09 4.55
N SER A 208 4.08 -3.00 3.94
CA SER A 208 4.65 -1.66 4.15
C SER A 208 4.42 -1.18 5.58
N LEU A 209 3.20 -1.39 6.12
CA LEU A 209 2.91 -1.10 7.52
C LEU A 209 3.76 -1.93 8.47
N ALA A 210 4.02 -3.20 8.18
CA ALA A 210 4.89 -4.04 9.00
C ALA A 210 6.33 -3.50 9.09
N VAL A 211 6.82 -2.83 8.05
CA VAL A 211 8.14 -2.19 8.04
C VAL A 211 8.12 -0.85 8.77
N LEU A 212 7.12 -0.02 8.49
CA LEU A 212 7.05 1.37 8.97
C LEU A 212 6.58 1.49 10.43
N LEU A 213 5.71 0.58 10.87
CA LEU A 213 5.19 0.61 12.24
C LEU A 213 6.07 -0.23 13.18
N PRO A 214 6.34 0.28 14.40
CA PRO A 214 6.93 -0.55 15.44
C PRO A 214 6.01 -1.74 15.76
N PRO A 215 6.55 -2.90 16.16
CA PRO A 215 5.74 -4.03 16.60
C PRO A 215 4.81 -3.62 17.75
N ALA A 216 3.57 -4.11 17.74
CA ALA A 216 2.59 -3.91 18.82
C ALA A 216 2.18 -2.46 19.10
N THR A 217 2.29 -1.54 18.12
CA THR A 217 1.67 -0.22 18.27
C THR A 217 0.15 -0.31 18.25
N LYS A 218 -0.51 0.23 19.28
CA LYS A 218 -1.96 0.49 19.25
C LYS A 218 -2.33 1.46 18.12
N ILE A 219 -1.36 2.30 17.72
CA ILE A 219 -1.43 3.17 16.55
C ILE A 219 -1.48 2.28 15.30
N GLY A 220 -2.61 2.31 14.59
CA GLY A 220 -2.84 1.50 13.40
C GLY A 220 -3.73 0.27 13.61
N ALA A 221 -4.20 -0.02 14.83
CA ALA A 221 -5.09 -1.16 15.08
C ALA A 221 -6.37 -1.14 14.21
N PRO A 222 -7.06 0.00 14.00
CA PRO A 222 -8.23 0.04 13.12
C PRO A 222 -7.90 -0.26 11.66
N VAL A 223 -6.80 0.31 11.15
CA VAL A 223 -6.37 0.15 9.74
C VAL A 223 -5.96 -1.28 9.48
N THR A 224 -5.15 -1.84 10.36
CA THR A 224 -4.67 -3.22 10.27
C THR A 224 -5.84 -4.21 10.40
N ALA A 225 -6.84 -3.95 11.24
CA ALA A 225 -8.05 -4.75 11.30
C ALA A 225 -8.88 -4.69 9.99
N ALA A 226 -9.05 -3.49 9.41
CA ALA A 226 -9.74 -3.33 8.13
C ALA A 226 -9.01 -4.07 6.99
N LEU A 227 -7.67 -3.99 6.97
CA LEU A 227 -6.83 -4.71 6.01
C LEU A 227 -6.87 -6.23 6.22
N VAL A 228 -6.86 -6.71 7.45
CA VAL A 228 -7.03 -8.15 7.77
C VAL A 228 -8.36 -8.66 7.26
N ASN A 229 -9.45 -7.91 7.46
CA ASN A 229 -10.75 -8.28 6.91
C ASN A 229 -10.70 -8.31 5.37
N ARG A 230 -10.09 -7.30 4.74
CA ARG A 230 -9.93 -7.25 3.29
C ARG A 230 -9.10 -8.42 2.74
N LEU A 231 -7.97 -8.74 3.37
CA LEU A 231 -7.12 -9.88 3.01
C LEU A 231 -7.86 -11.21 3.18
N SER A 232 -8.75 -11.35 4.17
CA SER A 232 -9.55 -12.57 4.31
C SER A 232 -10.50 -12.80 3.14
N HIS A 233 -11.06 -11.73 2.57
CA HIS A 233 -11.87 -11.82 1.35
C HIS A 233 -11.03 -12.12 0.11
N HIS A 234 -9.81 -11.59 0.04
CA HIS A 234 -8.88 -11.81 -1.07
C HIS A 234 -8.15 -13.14 -0.99
N LEU A 235 -8.15 -13.81 0.17
CA LEU A 235 -7.36 -15.02 0.41
C LEU A 235 -7.54 -16.08 -0.69
N PRO A 236 -8.74 -16.40 -1.21
CA PRO A 236 -8.86 -17.40 -2.27
C PRO A 236 -8.17 -17.02 -3.59
N ALA A 237 -8.02 -15.72 -3.88
CA ALA A 237 -7.40 -15.19 -5.09
C ALA A 237 -5.89 -14.97 -4.95
N MET A 238 -5.35 -14.96 -3.73
CA MET A 238 -3.94 -14.72 -3.48
C MET A 238 -3.07 -15.87 -3.99
N ASN A 239 -1.95 -15.54 -4.64
CA ASN A 239 -0.90 -16.50 -4.96
C ASN A 239 -0.06 -16.87 -3.73
N MET A 240 0.77 -17.90 -3.83
CA MET A 240 1.55 -18.42 -2.68
C MET A 240 2.55 -17.41 -2.12
N LEU A 241 3.15 -16.58 -2.98
CA LEU A 241 4.08 -15.54 -2.55
C LEU A 241 3.34 -14.43 -1.76
N GLU A 242 2.19 -14.01 -2.25
CA GLU A 242 1.32 -13.04 -1.57
C GLU A 242 0.85 -13.53 -0.20
N VAL A 243 0.50 -14.81 -0.09
CA VAL A 243 0.12 -15.44 1.19
C VAL A 243 1.29 -15.43 2.16
N SER A 244 2.47 -15.87 1.71
CA SER A 244 3.69 -15.91 2.54
C SER A 244 4.10 -14.51 3.04
N LEU A 245 4.14 -13.52 2.14
CA LEU A 245 4.47 -12.13 2.49
C LEU A 245 3.46 -11.52 3.47
N SER A 246 2.17 -11.74 3.24
CA SER A 246 1.10 -11.25 4.12
C SER A 246 1.18 -11.88 5.49
N LEU A 247 1.40 -13.20 5.57
CA LEU A 247 1.53 -13.92 6.84
C LEU A 247 2.73 -13.40 7.65
N ALA A 248 3.88 -13.22 7.00
CA ALA A 248 5.07 -12.66 7.64
C ALA A 248 4.83 -11.23 8.16
N ALA A 249 4.19 -10.38 7.36
CA ALA A 249 3.83 -9.02 7.73
C ALA A 249 2.86 -8.98 8.93
N ILE A 250 1.81 -9.81 8.90
CA ILE A 250 0.82 -9.93 9.97
C ILE A 250 1.49 -10.36 11.28
N ARG A 251 2.32 -11.41 11.27
CA ARG A 251 3.02 -11.88 12.47
C ARG A 251 3.97 -10.82 13.05
N ARG A 252 4.58 -9.99 12.20
CA ARG A 252 5.42 -8.87 12.63
C ARG A 252 4.61 -7.75 13.28
N LEU A 253 3.46 -7.39 12.69
CA LEU A 253 2.56 -6.37 13.23
C LEU A 253 1.92 -6.82 14.56
N TYR A 254 1.50 -8.08 14.62
CA TYR A 254 0.78 -8.66 15.74
C TYR A 254 1.63 -9.68 16.49
N ARG A 255 2.36 -9.21 17.50
CA ARG A 255 3.14 -10.09 18.39
C ARG A 255 2.25 -11.11 19.12
N ARG A 256 1.00 -10.77 19.37
CA ARG A 256 -0.03 -11.67 19.89
C ARG A 256 -1.22 -11.63 18.94
N LEU A 257 -1.60 -12.80 18.41
CA LEU A 257 -2.80 -12.95 17.59
C LEU A 257 -4.03 -12.90 18.50
N SER A 258 -4.40 -11.69 18.93
CA SER A 258 -5.61 -11.47 19.71
C SER A 258 -6.79 -11.22 18.77
N GLY A 259 -7.84 -12.04 18.91
CA GLY A 259 -9.08 -11.88 18.16
C GLY A 259 -9.31 -13.00 17.14
N ARG A 260 -10.54 -13.53 17.14
CA ARG A 260 -10.96 -14.64 16.26
C ARG A 260 -10.78 -14.35 14.76
N PRO A 261 -11.02 -13.13 14.22
CA PRO A 261 -10.84 -12.87 12.78
C PRO A 261 -9.37 -13.03 12.35
N LEU A 262 -8.45 -12.46 13.11
CA LEU A 262 -7.03 -12.49 12.83
C LEU A 262 -6.46 -13.92 12.91
N GLN A 263 -6.83 -14.67 13.96
CA GLN A 263 -6.43 -16.07 14.12
C GLN A 263 -6.91 -16.95 12.97
N ARG A 264 -8.18 -16.78 12.55
CA ARG A 264 -8.75 -17.53 11.41
C ARG A 264 -8.00 -17.22 10.11
N LEU A 265 -7.68 -15.96 9.84
CA LEU A 265 -6.92 -15.59 8.66
C LEU A 265 -5.53 -16.22 8.66
N VAL A 266 -4.81 -16.12 9.78
CA VAL A 266 -3.46 -16.68 9.93
C VAL A 266 -3.48 -18.20 9.72
N HIS A 267 -4.41 -18.91 10.35
CA HIS A 267 -4.53 -20.36 10.19
C HIS A 267 -4.85 -20.74 8.74
N ALA A 268 -5.81 -20.07 8.10
CA ALA A 268 -6.15 -20.33 6.70
C ALA A 268 -4.97 -20.05 5.73
N MET A 269 -4.14 -19.04 6.02
CA MET A 269 -2.91 -18.78 5.26
C MET A 269 -1.86 -19.87 5.48
N GLU A 270 -1.68 -20.34 6.71
CA GLU A 270 -0.78 -21.44 7.06
C GLU A 270 -1.20 -22.75 6.39
N ASP A 271 -2.48 -23.08 6.40
CA ASP A 271 -3.02 -24.30 5.78
C ASP A 271 -2.77 -24.31 4.26
N ARG A 272 -2.97 -23.17 3.58
CA ARG A 272 -2.66 -23.04 2.14
C ARG A 272 -1.17 -23.25 1.86
N LEU A 273 -0.29 -22.72 2.72
CA LEU A 273 1.16 -22.91 2.60
C LEU A 273 1.57 -24.36 2.83
N GLN A 274 1.00 -25.04 3.82
CA GLN A 274 1.28 -26.45 4.11
C GLN A 274 0.81 -27.37 2.98
N PHE A 275 -0.40 -27.16 2.44
CA PHE A 275 -0.95 -27.98 1.35
C PHE A 275 -0.06 -28.00 0.10
N THR A 276 0.72 -26.95 -0.13
CA THR A 276 1.59 -26.86 -1.33
C THR A 276 2.94 -27.55 -1.14
N LEU A 277 3.35 -27.83 0.11
CA LEU A 277 4.64 -28.45 0.45
C LEU A 277 4.56 -29.97 0.60
N CYS A 278 3.35 -30.53 0.66
CA CYS A 278 3.06 -31.97 0.72
C CYS A 278 2.76 -32.53 -0.67
#